data_AF-A0A167BMU0-F1
#
_entry.id   AF-A0A167BMU0-F1
#
_cell.length_a   1.000
_cell.length_b   1.000
_cell.length_c   1.000
_cell.angle_alpha   90.00
_cell.angle_beta   90.00
_cell.angle_gamma   90.00
#
_symmetry.space_group_name_H-M   'P 1'
#
loop_
_entity.id
_entity.type
_entity.pdbx_description
1 polymer ?
#
loop_
_entity_poly.entity_id
_entity_poly.type
_entity_poly.pdbx_seq_one_letter_code
_entity_poly.pdbx_strand_id
1 'polypeptide(L)'
;MKLPRQLSYTRSLSPGKAVFFYKTPESDFEPLQIERQKIRGQKSGFAEAYKNEATPKELAPQDLAFGNPHTIELCYVPPTVQQLYCRFSLRVEANSLEPNVCGEPKVSYWLTRFMSTYKQHGGFGELAKRYAKNILMCEWLWRNKTSPNVDLEIVGEGFDPISLTKANRLRWDGKWSEAEDALHTLTEVIQTGLEDPYSFCFLEVTAKLDTYFGQEIYPSQSFAENDDVARTYAYTQVAGKDAACFHSQKVGAAIQMIDDWYDEDASKRLRIHEYGADYKNVIARRAPSNSLDFYSLLKKVALYVKEMEQNGLKNQEQASHIHYIAAVLIKGGLFQRTKE
;
A
#
# COMPACT_ATOMS: atom_id res chain seq x y z
N MET A 1 -20.23 -22.37 -2.77
CA MET A 1 -19.96 -22.25 -4.23
C MET A 1 -18.58 -22.83 -4.54
N LYS A 2 -18.35 -23.44 -5.71
CA LYS A 2 -17.00 -23.87 -6.13
C LYS A 2 -16.28 -22.71 -6.81
N LEU A 3 -14.97 -22.57 -6.58
CA LEU A 3 -14.14 -21.59 -7.28
C LEU A 3 -14.04 -21.94 -8.77
N PRO A 4 -14.28 -20.98 -9.69
CA PRO A 4 -14.18 -21.22 -11.12
C PRO A 4 -12.72 -21.41 -11.55
N ARG A 5 -12.53 -21.99 -12.74
CA ARG A 5 -11.19 -22.11 -13.35
C ARG A 5 -10.59 -20.75 -13.68
N GLN A 6 -11.40 -19.82 -14.18
CA GLN A 6 -10.99 -18.45 -14.48
C GLN A 6 -11.85 -17.48 -13.68
N LEU A 7 -11.18 -16.64 -12.90
CA LEU A 7 -11.78 -15.50 -12.20
C LEU A 7 -10.74 -14.40 -12.08
N SER A 8 -11.06 -13.20 -12.53
CA SER A 8 -10.21 -12.03 -12.34
C SER A 8 -11.02 -10.78 -12.03
N TYR A 9 -10.40 -9.87 -11.31
CA TYR A 9 -10.89 -8.53 -11.05
C TYR A 9 -9.82 -7.51 -11.41
N THR A 10 -10.24 -6.45 -12.10
CA THR A 10 -9.41 -5.27 -12.30
C THR A 10 -9.37 -4.49 -10.98
N ARG A 11 -8.20 -3.99 -10.59
CA ARG A 11 -8.06 -3.17 -9.38
C ARG A 11 -8.94 -1.91 -9.48
N SER A 12 -9.56 -1.52 -8.37
CA SER A 12 -10.33 -0.28 -8.25
C SER A 12 -9.47 0.91 -7.82
N LEU A 13 -8.33 0.67 -7.16
CA LEU A 13 -7.40 1.72 -6.73
C LEU A 13 -6.13 1.65 -7.59
N SER A 14 -5.89 2.69 -8.37
CA SER A 14 -4.79 2.78 -9.33
C SER A 14 -3.88 3.98 -9.00
N PRO A 15 -2.94 3.84 -8.05
CA PRO A 15 -1.94 4.88 -7.78
C PRO A 15 -0.87 4.95 -8.88
N GLY A 16 -0.36 6.15 -9.12
CA GLY A 16 0.85 6.42 -9.88
C GLY A 16 2.13 6.19 -9.06
N LYS A 17 3.29 6.40 -9.69
CA LYS A 17 4.56 6.49 -8.94
C LYS A 17 4.54 7.74 -8.06
N ALA A 18 5.08 7.66 -6.85
CA ALA A 18 5.28 8.85 -6.02
C ALA A 18 6.69 9.38 -6.21
N VAL A 19 6.84 10.60 -6.72
CA VAL A 19 8.13 11.17 -7.11
C VAL A 19 8.60 12.16 -6.06
N PHE A 20 9.87 12.05 -5.66
CA PHE A 20 10.52 12.98 -4.75
C PHE A 20 11.17 14.14 -5.51
N PHE A 21 10.94 15.36 -5.03
CA PHE A 21 11.48 16.57 -5.61
C PHE A 21 11.63 17.66 -4.54
N TYR A 22 12.31 18.75 -4.89
CA TYR A 22 12.39 19.96 -4.10
C TYR A 22 12.15 21.18 -4.98
N LYS A 23 12.00 22.34 -4.35
CA LYS A 23 11.81 23.62 -5.04
C LYS A 23 13.03 24.51 -4.86
N THR A 24 13.34 25.30 -5.88
CA THR A 24 14.32 26.39 -5.85
C THR A 24 13.64 27.69 -6.29
N PRO A 25 14.28 28.87 -6.14
CA PRO A 25 13.71 30.11 -6.66
C PRO A 25 13.43 30.09 -8.17
N GLU A 26 14.14 29.24 -8.92
CA GLU A 26 14.06 29.11 -10.38
C GLU A 26 13.17 27.96 -10.85
N SER A 27 12.80 27.02 -9.97
CA SER A 27 12.13 25.77 -10.37
C SER A 27 11.22 25.23 -9.26
N ASP A 28 9.96 24.97 -9.62
CA ASP A 28 8.98 24.34 -8.76
C ASP A 28 9.12 22.81 -8.67
N PHE A 29 10.02 22.22 -9.47
CA PHE A 29 10.24 20.79 -9.53
C PHE A 29 11.68 20.46 -9.91
N GLU A 30 12.57 20.43 -8.91
CA GLU A 30 13.88 19.83 -9.05
C GLU A 30 13.87 18.37 -8.57
N PRO A 31 14.16 17.38 -9.43
CA PRO A 31 14.07 15.98 -9.06
C PRO A 31 15.15 15.59 -8.06
N LEU A 32 14.77 14.89 -6.98
CA LEU A 32 15.71 14.37 -6.00
C LEU A 32 16.53 13.24 -6.61
N GLN A 33 17.85 13.43 -6.71
CA GLN A 33 18.76 12.49 -7.35
C GLN A 33 19.13 11.31 -6.43
N ILE A 34 19.50 10.19 -7.06
CA ILE A 34 20.09 9.03 -6.39
C ILE A 34 21.60 9.07 -6.63
N GLU A 35 22.37 8.90 -5.56
CA GLU A 35 23.82 8.81 -5.60
C GLU A 35 24.26 7.35 -5.56
N ARG A 36 25.24 6.99 -6.39
CA ARG A 36 25.88 5.67 -6.36
C ARG A 36 27.25 5.79 -5.71
N GLN A 37 27.48 5.05 -4.65
CA GLN A 37 28.73 5.07 -3.89
C GLN A 37 29.28 3.66 -3.69
N LYS A 38 30.61 3.52 -3.65
CA LYS A 38 31.30 2.28 -3.29
C LYS A 38 31.79 2.39 -1.86
N ILE A 39 31.24 1.57 -0.97
CA ILE A 39 31.60 1.53 0.44
C ILE A 39 32.41 0.27 0.74
N ARG A 40 33.22 0.32 1.80
CA ARG A 40 33.98 -0.83 2.30
C ARG A 40 33.39 -1.27 3.63
N GLY A 41 32.53 -2.28 3.59
CA GLY A 41 31.99 -2.91 4.79
C GLY A 41 32.99 -3.87 5.44
N GLN A 42 32.59 -4.44 6.58
CA GLN A 42 33.27 -5.58 7.20
C GLN A 42 32.48 -6.86 6.92
N LYS A 43 33.15 -8.00 7.00
CA LYS A 43 32.50 -9.31 7.01
C LYS A 43 31.77 -9.50 8.35
N SER A 44 30.45 -9.48 8.34
CA SER A 44 29.58 -9.59 9.52
C SER A 44 28.46 -10.63 9.39
N GLY A 45 28.38 -11.35 8.27
CA GLY A 45 27.35 -12.36 8.03
C GLY A 45 27.65 -13.66 8.79
N PHE A 46 26.62 -14.29 9.36
CA PHE A 46 26.77 -15.58 10.07
C PHE A 46 27.46 -16.64 9.18
N ALA A 47 27.05 -16.73 7.91
CA ALA A 47 27.63 -17.65 6.95
C ALA A 47 29.10 -17.36 6.59
N GLU A 48 29.64 -16.17 6.90
CA GLU A 48 31.05 -15.87 6.67
C GLU A 48 31.95 -16.57 7.69
N ALA A 49 31.48 -16.77 8.92
CA ALA A 49 32.23 -17.42 10.00
C ALA A 49 31.77 -18.85 10.33
N TYR A 50 30.55 -19.25 9.92
CA TYR A 50 29.95 -20.54 10.28
C TYR A 50 29.45 -21.31 9.05
N LYS A 51 29.55 -22.65 9.07
CA LYS A 51 28.99 -23.53 8.03
C LYS A 51 27.52 -23.87 8.27
N ASN A 52 27.16 -23.98 9.55
CA ASN A 52 25.83 -24.29 10.06
C ASN A 52 25.69 -23.66 11.45
N GLU A 53 24.57 -23.87 12.13
CA GLU A 53 24.25 -23.23 13.41
C GLU A 53 25.29 -23.43 14.53
N ALA A 54 26.11 -24.49 14.46
CA ALA A 54 27.02 -24.86 15.55
C ALA A 54 28.50 -24.95 15.17
N THR A 55 28.85 -24.90 13.88
CA THR A 55 30.21 -25.23 13.42
C THR A 55 30.91 -24.01 12.80
N PRO A 56 31.92 -23.44 13.47
CA PRO A 56 32.79 -22.42 12.88
C PRO A 56 33.53 -22.95 11.65
N LYS A 57 33.80 -22.08 10.68
CA LYS A 57 34.69 -22.35 9.55
C LYS A 57 36.14 -22.26 10.04
N GLU A 58 37.02 -23.11 9.48
CA GLU A 58 38.46 -22.93 9.63
C GLU A 58 38.89 -21.73 8.80
N LEU A 59 39.11 -20.60 9.47
CA LEU A 59 39.50 -19.33 8.89
C LEU A 59 40.73 -18.82 9.64
N ALA A 60 41.64 -18.18 8.92
CA ALA A 60 42.71 -17.44 9.58
C ALA A 60 42.13 -16.16 10.21
N PRO A 61 42.72 -15.62 11.30
CA PRO A 61 42.21 -14.42 11.96
C PRO A 61 42.00 -13.22 11.02
N GLN A 62 42.86 -13.08 10.01
CA GLN A 62 42.77 -12.02 9.00
C GLN A 62 41.58 -12.16 8.03
N ASP A 63 41.00 -13.36 7.86
CA ASP A 63 40.03 -13.62 6.80
C ASP A 63 38.71 -12.85 7.00
N LEU A 64 38.34 -12.62 8.26
CA LEU A 64 37.18 -11.80 8.66
C LEU A 64 37.52 -10.31 8.76
N ALA A 65 38.80 -9.95 8.85
CA ALA A 65 39.25 -8.56 8.90
C ALA A 65 39.35 -7.90 7.51
N PHE A 66 39.38 -8.69 6.43
CA PHE A 66 39.33 -8.15 5.07
C PHE A 66 38.02 -7.38 4.85
N GLY A 67 38.16 -6.19 4.27
CA GLY A 67 37.00 -5.37 3.96
C GLY A 67 36.22 -5.97 2.81
N ASN A 68 34.90 -5.80 2.87
CA ASN A 68 33.94 -6.29 1.92
C ASN A 68 33.40 -5.10 1.10
N PRO A 69 33.98 -4.79 -0.07
CA PRO A 69 33.57 -3.65 -0.87
C PRO A 69 32.22 -3.90 -1.53
N HIS A 70 31.27 -3.00 -1.33
CA HIS A 70 29.92 -3.05 -1.91
C HIS A 70 29.60 -1.74 -2.61
N THR A 71 28.90 -1.82 -3.73
CA THR A 71 28.30 -0.65 -4.36
C THR A 71 26.85 -0.54 -3.90
N ILE A 72 26.48 0.64 -3.39
CA ILE A 72 25.14 0.95 -2.91
C ILE A 72 24.63 2.25 -3.53
N GLU A 73 23.32 2.34 -3.66
CA GLU A 73 22.64 3.59 -3.94
C GLU A 73 22.11 4.22 -2.65
N LEU A 74 22.26 5.54 -2.59
CA LEU A 74 21.91 6.41 -1.48
C LEU A 74 21.11 7.59 -2.03
N CYS A 75 20.22 8.15 -1.22
CA CYS A 75 19.43 9.30 -1.60
C CYS A 75 19.39 10.24 -0.41
N TYR A 76 19.94 11.44 -0.57
CA TYR A 76 20.07 12.42 0.51
C TYR A 76 19.44 13.74 0.11
N VAL A 77 18.90 14.45 1.11
CA VAL A 77 18.47 15.83 0.91
C VAL A 77 19.67 16.69 0.56
N PRO A 78 19.60 17.50 -0.51
CA PRO A 78 20.67 18.43 -0.84
C PRO A 78 20.96 19.39 0.33
N PRO A 79 22.23 19.74 0.61
CA PRO A 79 22.61 20.54 1.79
C PRO A 79 21.88 21.89 1.96
N THR A 80 21.43 22.50 0.87
CA THR A 80 20.75 23.80 0.87
C THR A 80 19.21 23.70 0.94
N VAL A 81 18.67 22.48 0.92
CA VAL A 81 17.23 22.22 0.87
C VAL A 81 16.71 21.90 2.27
N GLN A 82 15.67 22.63 2.69
CA GLN A 82 15.02 22.41 3.99
C GLN A 82 13.75 21.57 3.86
N GLN A 83 13.15 21.54 2.66
CA GLN A 83 11.87 20.91 2.40
C GLN A 83 11.94 20.04 1.15
N LEU A 84 11.44 18.82 1.28
CA LEU A 84 11.20 17.93 0.16
C LEU A 84 9.70 17.78 -0.09
N TYR A 85 9.37 17.42 -1.31
CA TYR A 85 8.02 17.10 -1.72
C TYR A 85 7.98 15.68 -2.26
N CYS A 86 6.90 14.97 -1.98
CA CYS A 86 6.61 13.68 -2.60
C CYS A 86 5.19 13.73 -3.14
N ARG A 87 5.02 13.47 -4.44
CA ARG A 87 3.73 13.62 -5.11
C ARG A 87 3.37 12.41 -5.96
N PHE A 88 2.12 11.99 -5.90
CA PHE A 88 1.55 10.95 -6.75
C PHE A 88 0.11 11.25 -7.11
N SER A 89 -0.39 10.59 -8.16
CA SER A 89 -1.81 10.59 -8.50
C SER A 89 -2.48 9.29 -8.07
N LEU A 90 -3.76 9.35 -7.71
CA LEU A 90 -4.60 8.19 -7.45
C LEU A 90 -5.86 8.28 -8.30
N ARG A 91 -6.15 7.20 -9.02
CA ARG A 91 -7.45 7.00 -9.67
C ARG A 91 -8.25 5.94 -8.94
N VAL A 92 -9.52 6.21 -8.71
CA VAL A 92 -10.49 5.31 -8.07
C VAL A 92 -11.62 5.01 -9.05
N GLU A 93 -11.92 3.72 -9.23
CA GLU A 93 -12.86 3.20 -10.22
C GLU A 93 -13.73 2.07 -9.63
N ALA A 94 -14.97 1.97 -10.09
CA ALA A 94 -15.93 0.96 -9.63
C ALA A 94 -15.72 -0.44 -10.24
N ASN A 95 -14.46 -0.78 -10.54
CA ASN A 95 -14.05 -2.05 -11.17
C ASN A 95 -14.39 -3.30 -10.34
N SER A 96 -14.66 -3.12 -9.04
CA SER A 96 -15.01 -4.21 -8.14
C SER A 96 -16.47 -4.64 -8.21
N LEU A 97 -17.35 -3.89 -8.90
CA LEU A 97 -18.78 -4.19 -8.91
C LEU A 97 -19.13 -5.51 -9.60
N GLU A 98 -18.29 -5.95 -10.54
CA GLU A 98 -18.44 -7.24 -11.22
C GLU A 98 -17.07 -7.84 -11.61
N PRO A 99 -16.98 -9.16 -11.81
CA PRO A 99 -15.73 -9.77 -12.29
C PRO A 99 -15.35 -9.28 -13.68
N ASN A 100 -14.06 -9.02 -13.90
CA ASN A 100 -13.52 -8.70 -15.23
C ASN A 100 -13.52 -9.92 -16.15
N VAL A 101 -13.19 -11.09 -15.62
CA VAL A 101 -13.32 -12.39 -16.32
C VAL A 101 -13.88 -13.40 -15.33
N CYS A 102 -14.89 -14.17 -15.73
CA CYS A 102 -15.42 -15.28 -14.94
C CYS A 102 -15.90 -16.42 -15.84
N GLY A 103 -15.32 -17.60 -15.69
CA GLY A 103 -15.68 -18.78 -16.50
C GLY A 103 -16.98 -19.49 -16.10
N GLU A 104 -17.65 -19.04 -15.03
CA GLU A 104 -18.85 -19.69 -14.48
C GLU A 104 -19.96 -18.65 -14.23
N PRO A 105 -21.04 -18.63 -15.03
CA PRO A 105 -22.09 -17.59 -14.92
C PRO A 105 -22.74 -17.50 -13.54
N LYS A 106 -22.93 -18.64 -12.87
CA LYS A 106 -23.48 -18.69 -11.51
C LYS A 106 -22.55 -18.01 -10.49
N VAL A 107 -21.23 -18.13 -10.67
CA VAL A 107 -20.25 -17.45 -9.81
C VAL A 107 -20.30 -15.95 -10.04
N SER A 108 -20.32 -15.53 -11.31
CA SER A 108 -20.44 -14.12 -11.67
C SER A 108 -21.68 -13.48 -11.05
N TYR A 109 -22.84 -14.13 -11.19
CA TYR A 109 -24.10 -13.68 -10.59
C TYR A 109 -23.98 -13.42 -9.08
N TRP A 110 -23.43 -14.37 -8.33
CA TRP A 110 -23.32 -14.22 -6.88
C TRP A 110 -22.32 -13.16 -6.45
N LEU A 111 -21.23 -12.98 -7.18
CA LEU A 111 -20.23 -11.94 -6.88
C LEU A 111 -20.74 -10.53 -7.22
N THR A 112 -21.40 -10.36 -8.37
CA THR A 112 -22.06 -9.10 -8.72
C THR A 112 -23.18 -8.77 -7.73
N ARG A 113 -24.00 -9.77 -7.36
CA ARG A 113 -25.03 -9.59 -6.33
C ARG A 113 -24.41 -9.23 -4.97
N PHE A 114 -23.31 -9.87 -4.58
CA PHE A 114 -22.60 -9.53 -3.36
C PHE A 114 -22.18 -8.05 -3.31
N MET A 115 -21.54 -7.55 -4.37
CA MET A 115 -21.10 -6.15 -4.41
C MET A 115 -22.26 -5.17 -4.51
N SER A 116 -23.33 -5.53 -5.23
CA SER A 116 -24.57 -4.72 -5.28
C SER A 116 -25.26 -4.64 -3.92
N THR A 117 -25.41 -5.76 -3.21
CA THR A 117 -25.99 -5.78 -1.86
C THR A 117 -25.10 -5.04 -0.88
N TYR A 118 -23.78 -5.21 -0.97
CA TYR A 118 -22.81 -4.48 -0.16
C TYR A 118 -22.93 -2.96 -0.34
N LYS A 119 -23.08 -2.49 -1.59
CA LYS A 119 -23.36 -1.08 -1.91
C LYS A 119 -24.66 -0.60 -1.28
N GLN A 120 -25.76 -1.34 -1.45
CA GLN A 120 -27.08 -0.97 -0.92
C GLN A 120 -27.09 -0.79 0.61
N HIS A 121 -26.26 -1.54 1.33
CA HIS A 121 -26.11 -1.44 2.77
C HIS A 121 -24.96 -0.52 3.23
N GLY A 122 -24.42 0.32 2.34
CA GLY A 122 -23.41 1.35 2.67
C GLY A 122 -22.02 0.79 2.97
N GLY A 123 -21.72 -0.44 2.55
CA GLY A 123 -20.45 -1.09 2.89
C GLY A 123 -19.21 -0.39 2.31
N PHE A 124 -19.33 0.27 1.16
CA PHE A 124 -18.21 1.01 0.57
C PHE A 124 -17.76 2.21 1.42
N GLY A 125 -18.66 2.80 2.22
CA GLY A 125 -18.30 3.90 3.13
C GLY A 125 -17.23 3.50 4.15
N GLU A 126 -17.31 2.29 4.71
CA GLU A 126 -16.29 1.79 5.64
C GLU A 126 -14.92 1.61 4.96
N LEU A 127 -14.89 1.06 3.74
CA LEU A 127 -13.64 0.87 3.01
C LEU A 127 -13.06 2.21 2.54
N ALA A 128 -13.90 3.10 2.02
CA ALA A 128 -13.51 4.43 1.61
C ALA A 128 -12.91 5.23 2.77
N LYS A 129 -13.54 5.18 3.95
CA LYS A 129 -13.04 5.82 5.17
C LYS A 129 -11.67 5.28 5.56
N ARG A 130 -11.47 3.97 5.50
CA ARG A 130 -10.18 3.32 5.79
C ARG A 130 -9.08 3.72 4.80
N TYR A 131 -9.39 3.78 3.50
CA TYR A 131 -8.45 4.26 2.49
C TYR A 131 -8.12 5.75 2.69
N ALA A 132 -9.13 6.59 2.93
CA ALA A 132 -8.98 8.00 3.21
C ALA A 132 -8.06 8.23 4.43
N LYS A 133 -8.27 7.51 5.53
CA LYS A 133 -7.39 7.57 6.71
C LYS A 133 -5.93 7.31 6.35
N ASN A 134 -5.62 6.26 5.58
CA ASN A 134 -4.24 5.95 5.22
C ASN A 134 -3.59 7.01 4.30
N ILE A 135 -4.38 7.63 3.42
CA ILE A 135 -3.92 8.76 2.59
C ILE A 135 -3.63 9.98 3.46
N LEU A 136 -4.57 10.37 4.32
CA LEU A 136 -4.48 11.55 5.19
C LEU A 136 -3.39 11.41 6.26
N MET A 137 -3.14 10.21 6.77
CA MET A 137 -2.04 9.93 7.70
C MET A 137 -0.66 9.84 7.02
N CYS A 138 -0.59 10.01 5.69
CA CYS A 138 0.62 9.86 4.89
C CYS A 138 1.32 8.50 5.06
N GLU A 139 0.58 7.40 5.26
CA GLU A 139 1.18 6.05 5.42
C GLU A 139 1.95 5.62 4.17
N TRP A 140 1.58 6.16 3.01
CA TRP A 140 2.25 5.94 1.74
C TRP A 140 3.67 6.52 1.65
N LEU A 141 4.10 7.34 2.62
CA LEU A 141 5.50 7.78 2.76
C LEU A 141 6.41 6.71 3.40
N TRP A 142 5.85 5.65 3.98
CA TRP A 142 6.59 4.58 4.66
C TRP A 142 7.60 5.15 5.68
N ARG A 143 8.89 4.82 5.52
CA ARG A 143 9.96 5.29 6.41
C ARG A 143 10.11 6.81 6.41
N ASN A 144 9.78 7.50 5.31
CA ASN A 144 9.91 8.95 5.23
C ASN A 144 8.81 9.69 5.99
N LYS A 145 7.77 8.98 6.50
CA LYS A 145 6.75 9.56 7.39
C LYS A 145 7.35 10.06 8.72
N THR A 146 8.53 9.58 9.10
CA THR A 146 9.22 10.00 10.34
C THR A 146 9.89 11.37 10.23
N SER A 147 9.69 12.11 9.14
CA SER A 147 10.08 13.52 9.06
C SER A 147 9.46 14.34 10.21
N PRO A 148 10.13 15.41 10.70
CA PRO A 148 9.65 16.23 11.82
C PRO A 148 8.24 16.77 11.63
N ASN A 149 7.93 17.17 10.40
CA ASN A 149 6.63 17.61 9.98
C ASN A 149 6.35 17.10 8.56
N VAL A 150 5.08 16.77 8.32
CA VAL A 150 4.56 16.45 6.99
C VAL A 150 3.26 17.20 6.82
N ASP A 151 3.25 18.19 5.95
CA ASP A 151 2.01 18.84 5.51
C ASP A 151 1.50 18.11 4.26
N LEU A 152 0.19 17.97 4.15
CA LEU A 152 -0.48 17.23 3.09
C LEU A 152 -1.43 18.14 2.33
N GLU A 153 -1.35 18.09 1.01
CA GLU A 153 -2.28 18.72 0.09
C GLU A 153 -2.88 17.65 -0.82
N ILE A 154 -4.20 17.68 -1.00
CA ILE A 154 -4.92 16.81 -1.94
C ILE A 154 -5.81 17.68 -2.81
N VAL A 155 -5.60 17.59 -4.11
CA VAL A 155 -6.44 18.24 -5.12
C VAL A 155 -7.10 17.18 -6.00
N GLY A 156 -8.29 17.47 -6.50
CA GLY A 156 -9.04 16.57 -7.37
C GLY A 156 -10.26 17.26 -7.95
N GLU A 157 -11.09 16.49 -8.64
CA GLU A 157 -12.33 17.00 -9.23
C GLU A 157 -13.51 16.83 -8.26
N GLY A 158 -14.39 17.84 -8.19
CA GLY A 158 -15.66 17.75 -7.46
C GLY A 158 -15.61 18.05 -5.96
N PHE A 159 -14.48 18.55 -5.43
CA PHE A 159 -14.36 19.00 -4.04
C PHE A 159 -13.28 20.09 -3.90
N ASP A 160 -13.36 20.88 -2.83
CA ASP A 160 -12.34 21.89 -2.52
C ASP A 160 -11.02 21.24 -2.08
N PRO A 161 -9.85 21.81 -2.44
CA PRO A 161 -8.55 21.28 -2.02
C PRO A 161 -8.47 21.01 -0.51
N ILE A 162 -8.04 19.81 -0.16
CA ILE A 162 -7.82 19.42 1.24
C ILE A 162 -6.38 19.78 1.61
N SER A 163 -6.22 20.55 2.69
CA SER A 163 -4.91 20.90 3.26
C SER A 163 -4.85 20.51 4.73
N LEU A 164 -3.85 19.72 5.11
CA LEU A 164 -3.59 19.33 6.50
C LEU A 164 -2.15 19.66 6.89
N THR A 165 -1.98 20.20 8.10
CA THR A 165 -0.65 20.40 8.69
C THR A 165 -0.32 19.25 9.62
N LYS A 166 0.97 18.87 9.73
CA LYS A 166 1.41 17.80 10.65
C LYS A 166 0.63 16.48 10.49
N ALA A 167 0.26 16.15 9.26
CA ALA A 167 -0.52 14.97 8.89
C ALA A 167 0.11 13.65 9.38
N ASN A 168 1.44 13.59 9.50
CA ASN A 168 2.15 12.44 10.06
C ASN A 168 1.89 12.18 11.57
N ARG A 169 1.29 13.14 12.29
CA ARG A 169 0.89 13.01 13.70
C ARG A 169 -0.48 12.37 13.88
N LEU A 170 -1.30 12.32 12.82
CA LEU A 170 -2.57 11.60 12.83
C LEU A 170 -2.32 10.11 13.17
N ARG A 171 -3.31 9.53 13.86
CA ARG A 171 -3.31 8.14 14.31
C ARG A 171 -4.62 7.48 13.91
N TRP A 172 -4.56 6.20 13.55
CA TRP A 172 -5.71 5.45 13.03
C TRP A 172 -6.91 5.47 13.98
N ASP A 173 -6.65 5.20 15.26
CA ASP A 173 -7.61 5.20 16.37
C ASP A 173 -7.54 6.50 17.20
N GLY A 174 -6.87 7.52 16.66
CA GLY A 174 -6.75 8.83 17.31
C GLY A 174 -8.01 9.68 17.16
N LYS A 175 -7.99 10.85 17.79
CA LYS A 175 -9.00 11.89 17.55
C LYS A 175 -8.74 12.55 16.20
N TRP A 176 -9.79 12.68 15.40
CA TRP A 176 -9.74 13.28 14.07
C TRP A 176 -10.32 14.70 14.02
N SER A 177 -10.63 15.32 15.16
CA SER A 177 -11.35 16.60 15.23
C SER A 177 -10.80 17.73 14.34
N GLU A 178 -9.48 17.82 14.16
CA GLU A 178 -8.84 18.84 13.31
C GLU A 178 -8.80 18.46 11.81
N ALA A 179 -9.09 17.21 11.48
CA ALA A 179 -9.06 16.64 10.14
C ALA A 179 -10.38 15.92 9.79
N GLU A 180 -11.47 16.19 10.53
CA GLU A 180 -12.75 15.48 10.39
C GLU A 180 -13.40 15.81 9.05
N ASP A 181 -13.44 17.10 8.69
CA ASP A 181 -13.97 17.56 7.40
C ASP A 181 -13.16 17.00 6.23
N ALA A 182 -11.83 16.95 6.37
CA ALA A 182 -10.93 16.34 5.39
C ALA A 182 -11.19 14.84 5.24
N LEU A 183 -11.38 14.13 6.36
CA LEU A 183 -11.70 12.70 6.38
C LEU A 183 -13.06 12.44 5.75
N HIS A 184 -14.07 13.23 6.09
CA HIS A 184 -15.42 13.14 5.55
C HIS A 184 -15.41 13.33 4.03
N THR A 185 -14.87 14.48 3.58
CA THR A 185 -14.79 14.83 2.15
C THR A 185 -14.06 13.76 1.35
N LEU A 186 -12.88 13.33 1.80
CA LEU A 186 -12.12 12.31 1.08
C LEU A 186 -12.81 10.94 1.11
N THR A 187 -13.53 10.61 2.19
CA THR A 187 -14.33 9.38 2.27
C THR A 187 -15.44 9.38 1.21
N GLU A 188 -16.21 10.47 1.11
CA GLU A 188 -17.30 10.59 0.13
C GLU A 188 -16.79 10.50 -1.32
N VAL A 189 -15.67 11.17 -1.61
CA VAL A 189 -15.04 11.18 -2.93
C VAL A 189 -14.56 9.78 -3.32
N ILE A 190 -13.87 9.08 -2.42
CA ILE A 190 -13.40 7.71 -2.67
C ILE A 190 -14.59 6.75 -2.78
N GLN A 191 -15.60 6.89 -1.92
CA GLN A 191 -16.80 6.05 -1.94
C GLN A 191 -17.53 6.18 -3.28
N THR A 192 -17.74 7.40 -3.75
CA THR A 192 -18.38 7.67 -5.05
C THR A 192 -17.64 6.98 -6.17
N GLY A 193 -16.30 7.10 -6.22
CA GLY A 193 -15.48 6.43 -7.24
C GLY A 193 -15.48 4.90 -7.16
N LEU A 194 -15.73 4.31 -5.99
CA LEU A 194 -15.86 2.85 -5.83
C LEU A 194 -17.25 2.34 -6.18
N GLU A 195 -18.27 3.20 -6.14
CA GLU A 195 -19.67 2.83 -6.27
C GLU A 195 -20.28 3.11 -7.64
N ASP A 196 -19.84 4.16 -8.33
CA ASP A 196 -20.43 4.61 -9.59
C ASP A 196 -19.55 4.22 -10.78
N PRO A 197 -20.00 3.32 -11.67
CA PRO A 197 -19.28 2.96 -12.90
C PRO A 197 -18.98 4.12 -13.84
N TYR A 198 -19.70 5.24 -13.72
CA TYR A 198 -19.58 6.39 -14.61
C TYR A 198 -18.84 7.57 -13.98
N SER A 199 -18.58 7.53 -12.67
CA SER A 199 -17.80 8.56 -11.97
C SER A 199 -16.39 8.06 -11.70
N PHE A 200 -15.41 8.81 -12.21
CA PHE A 200 -14.00 8.54 -11.99
C PHE A 200 -13.47 9.55 -10.98
N CYS A 201 -12.91 9.07 -9.87
CA CYS A 201 -12.24 9.95 -8.92
C CYS A 201 -10.75 10.02 -9.26
N PHE A 202 -10.25 11.23 -9.52
CA PHE A 202 -8.85 11.52 -9.73
C PHE A 202 -8.35 12.44 -8.63
N LEU A 203 -7.28 12.02 -7.96
CA LEU A 203 -6.63 12.77 -6.89
C LEU A 203 -5.16 12.98 -7.27
N GLU A 204 -4.65 14.18 -7.03
CA GLU A 204 -3.23 14.46 -6.89
C GLU A 204 -2.94 14.72 -5.42
N VAL A 205 -2.02 13.92 -4.86
CA VAL A 205 -1.68 13.92 -3.45
C VAL A 205 -0.23 14.33 -3.29
N THR A 206 0.00 15.44 -2.59
CA THR A 206 1.32 16.03 -2.38
C THR A 206 1.63 16.12 -0.89
N ALA A 207 2.71 15.48 -0.45
CA ALA A 207 3.26 15.69 0.88
C ALA A 207 4.46 16.64 0.81
N LYS A 208 4.49 17.64 1.68
CA LYS A 208 5.66 18.49 1.96
C LYS A 208 6.29 18.02 3.26
N LEU A 209 7.51 17.52 3.18
CA LEU A 209 8.29 16.98 4.28
C LEU A 209 9.31 18.04 4.71
N ASP A 210 9.26 18.45 5.98
CA ASP A 210 10.40 19.17 6.56
C ASP A 210 11.55 18.18 6.74
N THR A 211 12.77 18.64 6.45
CA THR A 211 13.98 17.81 6.44
C THR A 211 15.16 18.52 7.07
N TYR A 212 16.18 17.76 7.46
CA TYR A 212 17.44 18.29 7.99
C TYR A 212 18.58 18.17 6.98
N PHE A 213 19.64 18.94 7.24
CA PHE A 213 20.88 18.95 6.47
C PHE A 213 21.39 17.53 6.20
N GLY A 214 21.47 17.15 4.92
CA GLY A 214 22.01 15.86 4.49
C GLY A 214 21.23 14.65 5.00
N GLN A 215 19.93 14.80 5.30
CA GLN A 215 19.11 13.69 5.79
C GLN A 215 18.92 12.60 4.71
N GLU A 216 19.01 11.33 5.07
CA GLU A 216 18.73 10.21 4.14
C GLU A 216 17.23 10.11 3.85
N ILE A 217 16.90 9.89 2.58
CA ILE A 217 15.56 9.60 2.07
C ILE A 217 15.52 8.15 1.57
N TYR A 218 14.38 7.50 1.75
CA TYR A 218 14.20 6.09 1.47
C TYR A 218 13.17 5.85 0.34
N PRO A 219 13.58 5.86 -0.94
CA PRO A 219 12.73 5.49 -2.08
C PRO A 219 12.31 4.00 -2.08
N SER A 220 11.65 3.55 -3.16
CA SER A 220 11.52 2.10 -3.37
C SER A 220 12.87 1.50 -3.76
N GLN A 221 13.13 0.27 -3.34
CA GLN A 221 14.22 -0.51 -3.89
C GLN A 221 13.72 -1.24 -5.13
N SER A 222 14.56 -1.30 -6.15
CA SER A 222 14.35 -2.10 -7.35
C SER A 222 14.95 -3.48 -7.13
N PHE A 223 14.23 -4.52 -7.55
CA PHE A 223 14.79 -5.86 -7.59
C PHE A 223 15.62 -5.95 -8.88
N ALA A 224 16.93 -5.74 -8.78
CA ALA A 224 17.83 -5.96 -9.89
C ALA A 224 18.34 -7.40 -9.82
N GLU A 225 18.26 -8.15 -10.92
CA GLU A 225 18.86 -9.50 -11.03
C GLU A 225 20.40 -9.44 -11.16
N ASN A 226 20.98 -8.25 -11.33
CA ASN A 226 22.42 -8.06 -11.42
C ASN A 226 23.04 -7.95 -10.01
N ASP A 227 23.88 -8.93 -9.67
CA ASP A 227 24.56 -9.08 -8.38
C ASP A 227 25.58 -7.98 -8.05
N ASP A 228 25.92 -7.07 -8.97
CA ASP A 228 26.99 -6.08 -8.80
C ASP A 228 26.62 -4.89 -7.88
N VAL A 229 25.34 -4.68 -7.60
CA VAL A 229 24.86 -3.58 -6.74
C VAL A 229 23.98 -4.16 -5.63
N ALA A 230 24.48 -4.10 -4.39
CA ALA A 230 23.80 -4.68 -3.24
C ALA A 230 22.43 -4.01 -2.95
N ARG A 231 22.24 -2.77 -3.40
CA ARG A 231 20.99 -2.01 -3.24
C ARG A 231 20.82 -0.99 -4.36
N THR A 232 19.79 -1.18 -5.18
CA THR A 232 19.36 -0.24 -6.23
C THR A 232 18.02 0.38 -5.87
N TYR A 233 17.87 1.68 -6.10
CA TYR A 233 16.65 2.44 -5.88
C TYR A 233 15.83 2.61 -7.18
N ALA A 234 14.54 2.82 -7.00
CA ALA A 234 13.60 3.07 -8.08
C ALA A 234 13.62 4.54 -8.47
N TYR A 235 13.64 4.79 -9.78
CA TYR A 235 13.61 6.13 -10.33
C TYR A 235 12.58 6.29 -11.46
N THR A 236 12.37 7.53 -11.86
CA THR A 236 11.65 7.91 -13.07
C THR A 236 12.35 9.09 -13.72
N GLN A 237 12.21 9.22 -15.04
CA GLN A 237 12.83 10.31 -15.79
C GLN A 237 11.99 11.58 -15.71
N VAL A 238 12.62 12.69 -15.32
CA VAL A 238 12.02 14.02 -15.31
C VAL A 238 13.01 14.99 -15.95
N ALA A 239 12.64 15.59 -17.08
CA ALA A 239 13.50 16.53 -17.82
C ALA A 239 14.93 16.01 -18.07
N GLY A 240 15.07 14.71 -18.36
CA GLY A 240 16.38 14.06 -18.62
C GLY A 240 17.21 13.74 -17.37
N LYS A 241 16.66 13.96 -16.16
CA LYS A 241 17.29 13.60 -14.88
C LYS A 241 16.54 12.43 -14.22
N ASP A 242 17.26 11.61 -13.45
CA ASP A 242 16.66 10.53 -12.67
C ASP A 242 16.08 11.08 -11.36
N ALA A 243 14.77 10.92 -11.18
CA ALA A 243 14.07 11.31 -9.96
C ALA A 243 13.77 10.09 -9.10
N ALA A 244 14.25 10.09 -7.86
CA ALA A 244 13.93 9.08 -6.87
C ALA A 244 12.42 8.95 -6.68
N CYS A 245 11.91 7.72 -6.59
CA CYS A 245 10.47 7.51 -6.50
C CYS A 245 10.06 6.29 -5.64
N PHE A 246 8.80 6.26 -5.24
CA PHE A 246 8.12 5.04 -4.89
C PHE A 246 7.45 4.39 -6.10
N HIS A 247 7.58 3.07 -6.21
CA HIS A 247 6.75 2.26 -7.09
C HIS A 247 5.27 2.44 -6.74
N SER A 248 4.40 2.44 -7.76
CA SER A 248 2.96 2.55 -7.56
C SER A 248 2.40 1.41 -6.69
N GLN A 249 2.96 0.20 -6.81
CA GLN A 249 2.56 -0.95 -5.98
C GLN A 249 2.85 -0.70 -4.49
N LYS A 250 3.95 -0.01 -4.16
CA LYS A 250 4.33 0.33 -2.78
C LYS A 250 3.40 1.40 -2.20
N VAL A 251 2.98 2.38 -3.00
CA VAL A 251 1.95 3.36 -2.64
C VAL A 251 0.61 2.65 -2.40
N GLY A 252 0.16 1.83 -3.35
CA GLY A 252 -1.09 1.08 -3.25
C GLY A 252 -1.13 0.13 -2.05
N ALA A 253 -0.01 -0.53 -1.74
CA ALA A 253 0.12 -1.38 -0.56
C ALA A 253 -0.09 -0.61 0.75
N ALA A 254 0.37 0.64 0.84
CA ALA A 254 0.16 1.47 2.03
C ALA A 254 -1.30 1.92 2.16
N ILE A 255 -1.93 2.35 1.06
CA ILE A 255 -3.34 2.75 1.06
C ILE A 255 -4.22 1.56 1.50
N GLN A 256 -3.92 0.36 1.01
CA GLN A 256 -4.65 -0.89 1.31
C GLN A 256 -4.24 -1.56 2.64
N MET A 257 -3.48 -0.89 3.51
CA MET A 257 -3.14 -1.39 4.85
C MET A 257 -4.30 -1.16 5.82
N ILE A 258 -5.37 -1.92 5.63
CA ILE A 258 -6.67 -1.70 6.29
C ILE A 258 -7.22 -2.94 7.00
N ASP A 259 -6.56 -4.10 6.88
CA ASP A 259 -7.07 -5.36 7.46
C ASP A 259 -6.66 -5.50 8.92
N ASP A 260 -7.57 -5.16 9.82
CA ASP A 260 -7.52 -5.48 11.26
C ASP A 260 -8.63 -6.47 11.66
N TRP A 261 -9.28 -7.12 10.69
CA TRP A 261 -10.39 -8.04 10.90
C TRP A 261 -9.96 -9.51 10.98
N TYR A 262 -8.65 -9.79 11.08
CA TYR A 262 -8.12 -11.16 11.01
C TYR A 262 -8.10 -11.86 12.37
N ASP A 263 -8.29 -11.10 13.46
CA ASP A 263 -8.30 -11.57 14.85
C ASP A 263 -9.05 -10.51 15.69
N GLU A 264 -9.68 -10.91 16.80
CA GLU A 264 -10.28 -9.96 17.75
C GLU A 264 -9.21 -9.07 18.41
N ASP A 265 -8.03 -9.64 18.66
CA ASP A 265 -6.89 -8.95 19.28
C ASP A 265 -5.87 -8.46 18.22
N ALA A 266 -6.36 -8.04 17.05
CA ALA A 266 -5.52 -7.57 15.96
C ALA A 266 -4.63 -6.37 16.36
N SER A 267 -3.40 -6.66 16.77
CA SER A 267 -2.41 -5.65 17.22
C SER A 267 -1.95 -4.65 16.15
N LYS A 268 -2.23 -4.93 14.87
CA LYS A 268 -1.86 -4.08 13.74
C LYS A 268 -2.73 -4.35 12.53
N ARG A 269 -2.79 -3.37 11.64
CA ARG A 269 -3.38 -3.50 10.32
C ARG A 269 -2.42 -4.17 9.35
N LEU A 270 -2.94 -5.09 8.56
CA LEU A 270 -2.23 -5.72 7.46
C LEU A 270 -2.66 -5.10 6.13
N ARG A 271 -1.76 -5.21 5.14
CA ARG A 271 -2.15 -5.01 3.76
C ARG A 271 -3.18 -6.08 3.39
N ILE A 272 -4.27 -5.67 2.76
CA ILE A 272 -5.24 -6.60 2.20
C ILE A 272 -4.54 -7.62 1.30
N HIS A 273 -4.72 -8.88 1.67
CA HIS A 273 -4.07 -10.03 1.06
C HIS A 273 -4.95 -11.25 1.22
N GLU A 274 -4.94 -12.14 0.22
CA GLU A 274 -5.78 -13.34 0.10
C GLU A 274 -5.57 -14.31 1.28
N TYR A 275 -4.39 -14.27 1.88
CA TYR A 275 -3.98 -15.08 3.03
C TYR A 275 -3.58 -14.26 4.28
N GLY A 276 -3.81 -12.94 4.27
CA GLY A 276 -3.44 -12.07 5.39
C GLY A 276 -1.95 -12.12 5.76
N ALA A 277 -1.07 -11.84 4.80
CA ALA A 277 0.38 -11.98 4.97
C ALA A 277 0.96 -10.91 5.92
N ASP A 278 1.47 -11.36 7.06
CA ASP A 278 2.24 -10.57 8.01
C ASP A 278 3.74 -10.74 7.71
N TYR A 279 4.27 -9.90 6.81
CA TYR A 279 5.66 -9.98 6.37
C TYR A 279 6.69 -9.78 7.50
N LYS A 280 6.34 -9.02 8.56
CA LYS A 280 7.27 -8.75 9.67
C LYS A 280 7.50 -9.99 10.53
N ASN A 281 6.44 -10.76 10.75
CA ASN A 281 6.50 -11.98 11.55
C ASN A 281 6.59 -13.26 10.70
N VAL A 282 6.51 -13.13 9.37
CA VAL A 282 6.52 -14.25 8.41
C VAL A 282 5.38 -15.24 8.69
N ILE A 283 4.17 -14.72 8.94
CA ILE A 283 2.97 -15.52 9.27
C ILE A 283 1.82 -15.17 8.31
N ALA A 284 1.08 -16.19 7.87
CA ALA A 284 -0.22 -16.01 7.21
C ALA A 284 -1.33 -15.98 8.27
N ARG A 285 -1.89 -14.80 8.58
CA ARG A 285 -2.92 -14.65 9.63
C ARG A 285 -4.27 -15.25 9.22
N ARG A 286 -4.56 -15.26 7.91
CA ARG A 286 -5.76 -15.86 7.34
C ARG A 286 -5.37 -17.11 6.57
N ALA A 287 -4.83 -18.11 7.28
CA ALA A 287 -4.37 -19.35 6.67
C ALA A 287 -5.55 -20.25 6.29
N PRO A 288 -5.45 -21.04 5.19
CA PRO A 288 -6.53 -21.97 4.83
C PRO A 288 -6.94 -22.95 5.94
N SER A 289 -6.03 -23.27 6.86
CA SER A 289 -6.29 -24.11 8.03
C SER A 289 -7.36 -23.54 8.97
N ASN A 290 -7.47 -22.22 9.11
CA ASN A 290 -8.51 -21.57 9.92
C ASN A 290 -9.74 -21.17 9.10
N SER A 291 -9.75 -21.42 7.78
CA SER A 291 -10.86 -21.10 6.86
C SER A 291 -11.27 -19.62 6.81
N LEU A 292 -10.39 -18.71 7.25
CA LEU A 292 -10.59 -17.26 7.20
C LEU A 292 -9.89 -16.59 5.99
N ASP A 293 -9.23 -17.39 5.16
CA ASP A 293 -8.65 -16.94 3.90
C ASP A 293 -9.72 -16.54 2.88
N PHE A 294 -9.34 -15.70 1.92
CA PHE A 294 -10.26 -15.19 0.90
C PHE A 294 -11.00 -16.31 0.15
N TYR A 295 -10.30 -17.39 -0.23
CA TYR A 295 -10.89 -18.46 -1.02
C TYR A 295 -11.87 -19.32 -0.22
N SER A 296 -11.62 -19.52 1.07
CA SER A 296 -12.57 -20.19 1.96
C SER A 296 -13.82 -19.36 2.21
N LEU A 297 -13.66 -18.05 2.42
CA LEU A 297 -14.77 -17.12 2.61
C LEU A 297 -15.59 -16.92 1.32
N LEU A 298 -14.94 -16.88 0.15
CA LEU A 298 -15.62 -16.72 -1.14
C LEU A 298 -16.63 -17.85 -1.42
N LYS A 299 -16.38 -19.07 -0.91
CA LYS A 299 -17.33 -20.19 -1.05
C LYS A 299 -18.66 -19.91 -0.36
N LYS A 300 -18.68 -19.04 0.65
CA LYS A 300 -19.84 -18.65 1.47
C LYS A 300 -20.53 -17.37 0.97
N VAL A 301 -20.13 -16.79 -0.17
CA VAL A 301 -20.63 -15.48 -0.63
C VAL A 301 -22.16 -15.37 -0.70
N ALA A 302 -22.86 -16.44 -1.11
CA ALA A 302 -24.32 -16.45 -1.17
C ALA A 302 -24.98 -16.40 0.22
N LEU A 303 -24.30 -16.89 1.27
CA LEU A 303 -24.75 -16.75 2.66
C LEU A 303 -24.56 -15.32 3.14
N TYR A 304 -23.42 -14.69 2.81
CA TYR A 304 -23.18 -13.29 3.14
C TYR A 304 -24.15 -12.32 2.45
N VAL A 305 -24.57 -12.61 1.22
CA VAL A 305 -25.66 -11.86 0.56
C VAL A 305 -26.94 -11.93 1.38
N LYS A 306 -27.36 -13.13 1.79
CA LYS A 306 -28.57 -13.31 2.62
C LYS A 306 -28.44 -12.63 3.98
N GLU A 307 -27.27 -12.72 4.60
CA GLU A 307 -26.97 -12.06 5.87
C GLU A 307 -27.13 -10.54 5.75
N MET A 308 -26.57 -9.93 4.69
CA MET A 308 -26.75 -8.51 4.43
C MET A 308 -28.21 -8.15 4.16
N GLU A 309 -28.92 -8.93 3.35
CA GLU A 309 -30.34 -8.69 3.04
C GLU A 309 -31.23 -8.74 4.30
N GLN A 310 -30.90 -9.59 5.27
CA GLN A 310 -31.68 -9.77 6.51
C GLN A 310 -31.28 -8.79 7.61
N ASN A 311 -29.98 -8.63 7.83
CA ASN A 311 -29.42 -7.98 9.01
C ASN A 311 -28.59 -6.72 8.68
N GLY A 312 -28.35 -6.43 7.39
CA GLY A 312 -27.41 -5.41 6.94
C GLY A 312 -25.98 -5.77 7.34
N LEU A 313 -25.19 -4.76 7.73
CA LEU A 313 -23.81 -4.92 8.21
C LEU A 313 -23.70 -4.77 9.74
N LYS A 314 -24.76 -5.14 10.48
CA LYS A 314 -24.83 -4.94 11.94
C LYS A 314 -24.09 -6.00 12.75
N ASN A 315 -24.06 -7.24 12.27
CA ASN A 315 -23.32 -8.33 12.92
C ASN A 315 -21.81 -8.13 12.66
N GLN A 316 -21.05 -7.76 13.70
CA GLN A 316 -19.64 -7.37 13.56
C GLN A 316 -18.75 -8.49 13.00
N GLU A 317 -18.96 -9.74 13.40
CA GLU A 317 -18.17 -10.88 12.91
C GLU A 317 -18.41 -11.10 11.42
N GLN A 318 -19.68 -11.16 11.01
CA GLN A 318 -20.04 -11.36 9.60
C GLN A 318 -19.64 -10.15 8.75
N ALA A 319 -19.86 -8.92 9.24
CA ALA A 319 -19.46 -7.69 8.58
C ALA A 319 -17.94 -7.65 8.36
N SER A 320 -17.14 -8.09 9.34
CA SER A 320 -15.68 -8.18 9.22
C SER A 320 -15.25 -9.07 8.04
N HIS A 321 -15.88 -10.24 7.87
CA HIS A 321 -15.63 -11.09 6.71
C HIS A 321 -16.09 -10.48 5.39
N ILE A 322 -17.24 -9.81 5.39
CA ILE A 322 -17.80 -9.15 4.21
C ILE A 322 -16.89 -8.00 3.76
N HIS A 323 -16.47 -7.13 4.68
CA HIS A 323 -15.52 -6.05 4.40
C HIS A 323 -14.20 -6.58 3.86
N TYR A 324 -13.67 -7.66 4.45
CA TYR A 324 -12.46 -8.30 3.97
C TYR A 324 -12.61 -8.83 2.53
N ILE A 325 -13.70 -9.54 2.21
CA ILE A 325 -13.97 -10.03 0.84
C ILE A 325 -14.05 -8.85 -0.13
N ALA A 326 -14.85 -7.83 0.18
CA ALA A 326 -15.01 -6.65 -0.67
C ALA A 326 -13.68 -5.92 -0.90
N ALA A 327 -12.86 -5.79 0.14
CA ALA A 327 -11.54 -5.17 0.04
C ALA A 327 -10.57 -5.97 -0.85
N VAL A 328 -10.60 -7.31 -0.81
CA VAL A 328 -9.82 -8.15 -1.74
C VAL A 328 -10.30 -7.98 -3.18
N LEU A 329 -11.62 -7.86 -3.41
CA LEU A 329 -12.16 -7.61 -4.75
C LEU A 329 -11.77 -6.22 -5.29
N ILE A 330 -11.79 -5.17 -4.44
CA ILE A 330 -11.31 -3.81 -4.76
C ILE A 330 -9.80 -3.79 -5.07
N LYS A 331 -9.01 -4.57 -4.33
CA LYS A 331 -7.58 -4.76 -4.63
C LYS A 331 -7.38 -5.31 -6.04
N GLY A 332 -8.28 -6.17 -6.49
CA GLY A 332 -8.20 -6.87 -7.78
C GLY A 332 -7.12 -7.95 -7.78
N GLY A 333 -7.13 -8.77 -8.82
CA GLY A 333 -6.19 -9.89 -8.95
C GLY A 333 -6.74 -11.04 -9.78
N LEU A 334 -5.91 -12.07 -9.88
CA LEU A 334 -6.26 -13.35 -10.52
C LEU A 334 -6.63 -14.34 -9.42
N PHE A 335 -7.89 -14.77 -9.39
CA PHE A 335 -8.45 -15.67 -8.37
C PHE A 335 -8.76 -17.08 -8.92
N GLN A 336 -8.03 -17.48 -9.95
CA GLN A 336 -8.16 -18.78 -10.61
C GLN A 336 -7.68 -19.95 -9.74
N ARG A 337 -8.37 -21.08 -9.85
CA ARG A 337 -8.05 -22.32 -9.11
C ARG A 337 -6.81 -23.05 -9.66
N THR A 338 -6.55 -22.94 -10.96
CA THR A 338 -5.39 -23.55 -11.63
C THR A 338 -4.69 -22.50 -12.48
N LYS A 339 -3.36 -22.58 -12.60
CA LYS A 339 -2.58 -21.78 -13.56
C LYS A 339 -2.52 -22.43 -14.96
N GLU A 340 -2.97 -23.68 -15.06
CA GLU A 340 -3.07 -24.50 -16.27
C GLU A 340 -4.50 -24.56 -16.80
#